data_AF-A0A367RJN5-F1
#
_entry.id   AF-A0A367RJN5-F1
#
_cell.length_a   1.000
_cell.length_b   1.000
_cell.length_c   1.000
_cell.angle_alpha   90.00
_cell.angle_beta   90.00
_cell.angle_gamma   90.00
#
_symmetry.space_group_name_H-M   'P 1'
#
loop_
_entity.id
_entity.type
_entity.pdbx_description
1 polymer ?
#
loop_
_entity_poly.entity_id
_entity_poly.type
_entity_poly.pdbx_seq_one_letter_code
_entity_poly.pdbx_strand_id
1 'polypeptide(L)'
;MTKPPSRRKTTAAASAPPKPARKQLLQETSDVVTVEVVAVEVPEELTQQEQSDRAALEQKVETAFYEAGCALRELRDRRLYRSTHKTFEEYCKDRFGFERRHPYRLIEAASVVDNLKKMCPNWTQNDVSKTVTVETVGIPILPTSEGQVRPLTALEPQQQQKAWQQAVEAVGGKVPTGRVVKDVVDKIRERTPVPNPYREGEICILLPKDNPDLRGKGGYWGVVSHVGDYSCTVQTWDGDYTVKIEHLKSLELLDDDCKFMQQLCMRLKQLHTVGSRDEAVDWLLQGLGKQAKPYLSSLQARLLVAMEREYKLSWKQQR
;
A
#
# COMPACT_ATOMS: atom_id res chain seq x y z
N MET A 1 45.05 -21.55 32.94
CA MET A 1 45.64 -21.22 31.63
C MET A 1 44.57 -20.46 30.85
N THR A 2 44.68 -19.24 30.33
CA THR A 2 45.70 -18.19 30.21
C THR A 2 44.93 -16.88 29.94
N LYS A 3 45.39 -15.77 30.53
CA LYS A 3 44.76 -14.42 30.60
C LYS A 3 44.70 -13.67 29.24
N PRO A 4 43.86 -12.63 29.11
CA PRO A 4 43.87 -11.65 28.02
C PRO A 4 44.76 -10.41 28.33
N PRO A 5 45.24 -9.64 27.34
CA PRO A 5 45.84 -8.30 27.55
C PRO A 5 44.77 -7.22 27.30
N SER A 6 44.42 -6.34 28.25
CA SER A 6 45.13 -5.21 28.90
C SER A 6 44.97 -3.84 28.19
N ARG A 7 44.35 -2.92 28.93
CA ARG A 7 44.05 -1.50 28.67
C ARG A 7 45.31 -0.65 28.43
N ARG A 8 45.16 0.44 27.66
CA ARG A 8 45.96 1.67 27.84
C ARG A 8 45.05 2.90 27.96
N LYS A 9 45.04 3.49 29.16
CA LYS A 9 44.74 4.91 29.45
C LYS A 9 46.10 5.62 29.57
N THR A 10 46.20 6.84 29.08
CA THR A 10 47.30 7.75 29.45
C THR A 10 46.73 9.12 29.81
N THR A 11 46.98 9.49 31.05
CA THR A 11 46.61 10.73 31.74
C THR A 11 47.73 11.77 31.64
N ALA A 12 47.31 13.02 31.79
CA ALA A 12 48.09 14.26 31.84
C ALA A 12 49.22 14.28 32.89
N ALA A 13 50.23 15.13 32.66
CA ALA A 13 51.14 15.64 33.67
C ALA A 13 51.29 17.16 33.50
N ALA A 14 51.10 17.87 34.61
CA ALA A 14 51.17 19.32 34.77
C ALA A 14 52.59 19.78 35.11
N SER A 15 52.93 21.03 34.79
CA SER A 15 54.10 21.71 35.39
C SER A 15 53.91 23.23 35.41
N ALA A 16 54.12 23.83 36.57
CA ALA A 16 54.36 25.25 36.84
C ALA A 16 55.29 25.34 38.08
N PRO A 17 55.92 26.48 38.44
CA PRO A 17 56.42 27.64 37.69
C PRO A 17 57.92 27.94 38.01
N PRO A 18 58.50 29.07 37.52
CA PRO A 18 58.92 30.10 38.50
C PRO A 18 58.72 31.57 38.04
N LYS A 19 58.67 32.48 39.02
CA LYS A 19 58.68 33.97 38.94
C LYS A 19 60.11 34.51 39.25
N PRO A 20 60.38 35.82 39.24
CA PRO A 20 60.09 36.89 38.26
C PRO A 20 61.35 37.73 37.92
N ALA A 21 61.33 38.50 36.82
CA ALA A 21 62.20 39.67 36.68
C ALA A 21 61.41 40.85 36.09
N ARG A 22 61.44 41.95 36.84
CA ARG A 22 60.87 43.30 36.63
C ARG A 22 62.09 44.15 36.23
N LYS A 23 62.13 45.14 35.32
CA LYS A 23 61.22 46.13 34.71
C LYS A 23 62.06 46.76 33.58
N GLN A 24 61.46 47.23 32.49
CA GLN A 24 61.75 48.58 31.97
C GLN A 24 60.69 48.99 30.94
N LEU A 25 60.10 50.16 31.20
CA LEU A 25 59.16 50.88 30.34
C LEU A 25 59.84 51.22 29.03
N LEU A 26 59.13 51.05 27.91
CA LEU A 26 59.15 51.95 26.75
C LEU A 26 57.77 51.90 26.09
N GLN A 27 57.37 53.07 25.61
CA GLN A 27 56.02 53.54 25.37
C GLN A 27 55.56 53.14 23.96
N GLU A 28 54.50 52.32 23.84
CA GLU A 28 53.87 52.01 22.55
C GLU A 28 52.55 52.76 22.42
N THR A 29 52.49 53.61 21.40
CA THR A 29 51.28 54.26 20.91
C THR A 29 50.38 53.21 20.26
N SER A 30 49.21 53.00 20.86
CA SER A 30 48.21 52.03 20.43
C SER A 30 47.18 52.70 19.52
N ASP A 31 47.33 52.57 18.21
CA ASP A 31 46.24 52.78 17.25
C ASP A 31 45.42 51.48 17.16
N VAL A 32 44.34 51.42 17.96
CA VAL A 32 43.33 50.36 17.85
C VAL A 32 42.21 50.87 16.96
N VAL A 33 42.17 50.36 15.72
CA VAL A 33 41.00 50.48 14.86
C VAL A 33 39.89 49.61 15.43
N THR A 34 38.91 50.24 16.07
CA THR A 34 37.66 49.61 16.49
C THR A 34 36.81 49.34 15.26
N VAL A 35 36.69 48.08 14.87
CA VAL A 35 35.68 47.63 13.89
C VAL A 35 34.38 47.40 14.66
N GLU A 36 33.45 48.35 14.55
CA GLU A 36 32.08 48.18 15.03
C GLU A 36 31.35 47.17 14.13
N VAL A 37 31.12 45.96 14.66
CA VAL A 37 30.23 44.98 14.03
C VAL A 37 28.80 45.45 14.28
N VAL A 38 28.25 46.19 13.32
CA VAL A 38 26.83 46.54 13.30
C VAL A 38 26.04 45.24 13.16
N ALA A 39 25.31 44.87 14.22
CA ALA A 39 24.37 43.76 14.19
C ALA A 39 23.26 44.13 13.19
N VAL A 40 23.19 43.39 12.08
CA VAL A 40 22.13 43.54 11.09
C VAL A 40 20.84 43.01 11.72
N GLU A 41 20.00 43.92 12.21
CA GLU A 41 18.64 43.62 12.62
C GLU A 41 17.85 43.18 11.38
N VAL A 42 17.56 41.88 11.29
CA VAL A 42 16.69 41.35 10.22
C VAL A 42 15.26 41.78 10.55
N PRO A 43 14.58 42.55 9.68
CA PRO A 43 13.20 42.94 9.91
C PRO A 43 12.30 41.72 10.10
N GLU A 44 11.40 41.74 11.10
CA GLU A 44 10.47 40.62 11.37
C GLU A 44 9.38 40.47 10.30
N GLU A 45 9.08 41.54 9.54
CA GLU A 45 8.04 41.56 8.52
C GLU A 45 8.64 41.34 7.12
N LEU A 46 8.13 40.33 6.40
CA LEU A 46 8.53 40.03 5.02
C LEU A 46 8.12 41.17 4.09
N THR A 47 9.06 41.62 3.24
CA THR A 47 8.77 42.50 2.12
C THR A 47 7.81 41.84 1.13
N GLN A 48 7.11 42.64 0.33
CA GLN A 48 6.21 42.11 -0.71
C GLN A 48 6.92 41.15 -1.68
N GLN A 49 8.20 41.41 -1.97
CA GLN A 49 9.03 40.54 -2.80
C GLN A 49 9.26 39.18 -2.11
N GLU A 50 9.65 39.18 -0.84
CA GLU A 50 9.88 37.93 -0.09
C GLU A 50 8.58 37.13 0.09
N GLN A 51 7.43 37.80 0.24
CA GLN A 51 6.13 37.13 0.27
C GLN A 51 5.81 36.45 -1.07
N SER A 52 6.10 37.12 -2.19
CA SER A 52 5.93 36.55 -3.52
C SER A 52 6.86 35.36 -3.77
N ASP A 53 8.13 35.51 -3.40
CA ASP A 53 9.14 34.45 -3.52
C ASP A 53 8.77 33.23 -2.67
N ARG A 54 8.30 33.47 -1.44
CA ARG A 54 7.79 32.43 -0.56
C ARG A 54 6.65 31.65 -1.21
N ALA A 55 5.63 32.34 -1.75
CA ALA A 55 4.49 31.69 -2.40
C ALA A 55 4.93 30.84 -3.61
N ALA A 56 5.86 31.34 -4.42
CA ALA A 56 6.40 30.62 -5.57
C ALA A 56 7.20 29.37 -5.15
N LEU A 57 7.95 29.45 -4.04
CA LEU A 57 8.70 28.33 -3.50
C LEU A 57 7.79 27.27 -2.86
N GLU A 58 6.78 27.70 -2.10
CA GLU A 58 5.78 26.81 -1.51
C GLU A 58 5.05 26.03 -2.61
N GLN A 59 4.61 26.71 -3.69
CA GLN A 59 3.96 26.05 -4.83
C GLN A 59 4.85 24.97 -5.47
N LYS A 60 6.15 25.25 -5.68
CA LYS A 60 7.09 24.26 -6.22
C LYS A 60 7.22 23.02 -5.33
N VAL A 61 7.23 23.22 -4.01
CA VAL A 61 7.32 22.10 -3.06
C VAL A 61 6.05 21.25 -3.12
N GLU A 62 4.88 21.88 -3.22
CA GLU A 62 3.59 21.19 -3.33
C GLU A 62 3.43 20.42 -4.66
N THR A 63 3.95 20.94 -5.77
CA THR A 63 3.87 20.27 -7.08
C THR A 63 4.99 19.27 -7.35
N ALA A 64 6.07 19.28 -6.55
CA ALA A 64 7.26 18.47 -6.79
C ALA A 64 6.97 16.96 -6.96
N PHE A 65 6.08 16.38 -6.14
CA PHE A 65 5.76 14.96 -6.23
C PHE A 65 5.03 14.62 -7.55
N TYR A 66 4.15 15.53 -8.00
CA TYR A 66 3.40 15.39 -9.24
C TYR A 66 4.34 15.51 -10.45
N GLU A 67 5.20 16.52 -10.46
CA GLU A 67 6.20 16.73 -11.51
C GLU A 67 7.17 15.55 -11.61
N ALA A 68 7.65 15.05 -10.46
CA ALA A 68 8.48 13.85 -10.40
C ALA A 68 7.75 12.63 -10.96
N GLY A 69 6.47 12.42 -10.61
CA GLY A 69 5.65 11.34 -11.14
C GLY A 69 5.45 11.42 -12.66
N CYS A 70 5.19 12.61 -13.20
CA CYS A 70 5.09 12.85 -14.64
C CYS A 70 6.40 12.57 -15.37
N ALA A 71 7.54 13.05 -14.85
CA ALA A 71 8.85 12.80 -15.43
C ALA A 71 9.24 11.32 -15.40
N LEU A 72 8.97 10.62 -14.29
CA LEU A 72 9.19 9.18 -14.16
C LEU A 72 8.32 8.37 -15.13
N ARG A 73 7.06 8.78 -15.31
CA ARG A 73 6.15 8.18 -16.30
C ARG A 73 6.73 8.32 -17.71
N GLU A 74 7.19 9.51 -18.09
CA GLU A 74 7.78 9.74 -19.40
C GLU A 74 9.09 8.97 -19.62
N LEU A 75 9.99 8.95 -18.62
CA LEU A 75 11.22 8.15 -18.64
C LEU A 75 10.93 6.66 -18.87
N ARG A 76 9.89 6.13 -18.21
CA ARG A 76 9.46 4.74 -18.31
C ARG A 76 8.85 4.43 -19.67
N ASP A 77 7.83 5.20 -20.06
CA ASP A 77 7.00 4.90 -21.22
C ASP A 77 7.79 5.05 -22.53
N ARG A 78 8.70 6.03 -22.60
CA ARG A 78 9.63 6.21 -23.73
C ARG A 78 10.89 5.34 -23.64
N ARG A 79 11.04 4.57 -22.56
CA ARG A 79 12.21 3.71 -22.25
C ARG A 79 13.55 4.45 -22.36
N LEU A 80 13.63 5.68 -21.85
CA LEU A 80 14.83 6.52 -21.96
C LEU A 80 16.03 6.00 -21.13
N TYR A 81 15.80 4.99 -20.28
CA TYR A 81 16.83 4.30 -19.52
C TYR A 81 17.56 3.19 -20.30
N ARG A 82 17.05 2.79 -21.48
CA ARG A 82 17.49 1.58 -22.23
C ARG A 82 18.95 1.58 -22.68
N SER A 83 19.62 2.75 -22.71
CA SER A 83 21.04 2.86 -23.07
C SER A 83 21.98 2.45 -21.94
N THR A 84 21.51 2.49 -20.69
CA THR A 84 22.34 2.26 -19.50
C THR A 84 21.86 1.08 -18.66
N HIS A 85 20.55 0.85 -18.58
CA HIS A 85 19.97 -0.20 -17.73
C HIS A 85 18.98 -1.06 -18.50
N LYS A 86 18.83 -2.33 -18.10
CA LYS A 86 17.90 -3.27 -18.72
C LYS A 86 16.47 -3.02 -18.29
N THR A 87 16.29 -2.62 -17.03
CA THR A 87 14.98 -2.37 -16.42
C THR A 87 14.85 -0.95 -15.91
N PHE A 88 13.61 -0.47 -15.81
CA PHE A 88 13.32 0.86 -15.29
C PHE A 88 13.67 0.94 -13.80
N GLU A 89 13.45 -0.15 -13.07
CA GLU A 89 13.67 -0.19 -11.63
C GLU A 89 15.16 -0.14 -11.26
N GLU A 90 16.03 -0.81 -12.02
CA GLU A 90 17.49 -0.68 -11.86
C GLU A 90 17.92 0.77 -12.09
N TYR A 91 17.44 1.41 -13.16
CA TYR A 91 17.75 2.82 -13.44
C TYR A 91 17.30 3.75 -12.30
N CYS A 92 16.07 3.58 -11.80
CA CYS A 92 15.56 4.41 -10.71
C CYS A 92 16.32 4.20 -9.39
N LYS A 93 16.75 2.96 -9.13
CA LYS A 93 17.55 2.64 -7.95
C LYS A 93 18.93 3.29 -8.04
N ASP A 94 19.62 3.13 -9.16
CA ASP A 94 21.00 3.59 -9.30
C ASP A 94 21.09 5.12 -9.45
N ARG A 95 20.12 5.75 -10.16
CA ARG A 95 20.15 7.21 -10.39
C ARG A 95 19.52 8.03 -9.27
N PHE A 96 18.44 7.54 -8.66
CA PHE A 96 17.64 8.31 -7.69
C PHE A 96 17.60 7.67 -6.29
N GLY A 97 18.20 6.50 -6.09
CA GLY A 97 18.14 5.79 -4.80
C GLY A 97 16.77 5.22 -4.48
N PHE A 98 15.87 5.11 -5.46
CA PHE A 98 14.49 4.69 -5.21
C PHE A 98 14.37 3.17 -5.05
N GLU A 99 13.61 2.76 -4.03
CA GLU A 99 13.15 1.38 -3.92
C GLU A 99 12.17 1.03 -5.03
N ARG A 100 12.10 -0.25 -5.40
CA ARG A 100 11.32 -0.74 -6.55
C ARG A 100 9.89 -0.18 -6.63
N ARG A 101 9.19 -0.03 -5.49
CA ARG A 101 7.78 0.42 -5.45
C ARG A 101 7.61 1.95 -5.53
N HIS A 102 8.59 2.73 -5.09
CA HIS A 102 8.43 4.17 -4.94
C HIS A 102 8.19 4.91 -6.26
N PRO A 103 8.92 4.62 -7.37
CA PRO A 103 8.68 5.28 -8.66
C PRO A 103 7.27 5.04 -9.19
N TYR A 104 6.76 3.81 -9.04
CA TYR A 104 5.40 3.48 -9.48
C TYR A 104 4.33 4.22 -8.67
N ARG A 105 4.51 4.36 -7.35
CA ARG A 105 3.58 5.16 -6.53
C ARG A 105 3.52 6.61 -6.99
N LEU A 106 4.66 7.22 -7.33
CA LEU A 106 4.69 8.60 -7.86
C LEU A 106 3.99 8.70 -9.23
N ILE A 107 4.18 7.71 -10.09
CA ILE A 107 3.50 7.64 -11.40
C ILE A 107 1.98 7.49 -11.25
N GLU A 108 1.53 6.61 -10.35
CA GLU A 108 0.11 6.41 -10.02
C GLU A 108 -0.49 7.68 -9.42
N ALA A 109 0.20 8.30 -8.46
CA ALA A 109 -0.18 9.57 -7.84
C ALA A 109 -0.35 10.68 -8.89
N ALA A 110 0.60 10.82 -9.81
CA ALA A 110 0.49 11.80 -10.89
C ALA A 110 -0.73 11.56 -11.78
N SER A 111 -1.06 10.29 -12.04
CA SER A 111 -2.22 9.91 -12.85
C SER A 111 -3.55 10.24 -12.15
N VAL A 112 -3.62 10.09 -10.82
CA VAL A 112 -4.78 10.55 -10.02
C VAL A 112 -4.88 12.08 -10.06
N VAL A 113 -3.78 12.81 -9.89
CA VAL A 113 -3.79 14.29 -9.99
C VAL A 113 -4.25 14.76 -11.37
N ASP A 114 -3.78 14.12 -12.45
CA ASP A 114 -4.27 14.41 -13.82
C ASP A 114 -5.78 14.19 -13.94
N ASN A 115 -6.30 13.13 -13.32
CA ASN A 115 -7.73 12.84 -13.30
C ASN A 115 -8.55 13.86 -12.48
N LEU A 116 -7.99 14.36 -11.37
CA LEU A 116 -8.60 15.43 -10.57
C LEU A 116 -8.57 16.77 -11.31
N LYS A 117 -7.49 17.08 -12.03
CA LYS A 117 -7.37 18.30 -12.87
C LYS A 117 -8.38 18.34 -14.01
N LYS A 118 -8.77 17.19 -14.56
CA LYS A 118 -9.76 17.09 -15.64
C LYS A 118 -11.19 17.45 -15.20
N MET A 119 -11.47 17.51 -13.89
CA MET A 119 -12.73 18.04 -13.36
C MET A 119 -12.66 19.58 -13.29
N CYS A 120 -13.54 20.30 -14.00
CA CYS A 120 -13.88 21.71 -13.75
C CYS A 120 -15.32 22.00 -14.21
N PRO A 121 -16.08 22.94 -13.58
CA PRO A 121 -15.78 23.76 -12.38
C PRO A 121 -16.85 23.67 -11.27
N ASN A 122 -16.49 23.97 -10.01
CA ASN A 122 -17.33 24.52 -8.90
C ASN A 122 -16.80 24.12 -7.50
N TRP A 123 -15.54 24.42 -7.19
CA TRP A 123 -15.10 24.25 -5.81
C TRP A 123 -14.35 25.48 -5.33
N THR A 124 -15.10 26.36 -4.64
CA THR A 124 -14.63 27.65 -4.11
C THR A 124 -13.99 27.47 -2.74
N GLN A 125 -12.87 28.15 -2.54
CA GLN A 125 -12.39 28.51 -1.22
C GLN A 125 -13.41 29.48 -0.61
N ASN A 126 -14.03 29.12 0.51
CA ASN A 126 -14.65 30.13 1.37
C ASN A 126 -13.53 30.88 2.07
N ASP A 127 -12.95 31.87 1.39
CA ASP A 127 -12.25 32.94 2.09
C ASP A 127 -13.23 34.09 2.35
N VAL A 128 -13.13 34.62 3.56
CA VAL A 128 -14.06 35.54 4.17
C VAL A 128 -13.80 36.92 3.58
N SER A 129 -14.58 37.36 2.60
CA SER A 129 -14.77 38.79 2.32
C SER A 129 -16.07 39.05 1.58
N LYS A 130 -17.06 39.55 2.35
CA LYS A 130 -18.29 40.18 1.86
C LYS A 130 -17.90 41.47 1.12
N THR A 131 -17.60 41.39 -0.17
CA THR A 131 -17.79 42.52 -1.09
C THR A 131 -17.86 42.02 -2.53
N VAL A 132 -18.93 42.44 -3.20
CA VAL A 132 -19.31 42.18 -4.58
C VAL A 132 -18.22 42.63 -5.56
N THR A 133 -17.77 41.75 -6.47
CA THR A 133 -17.53 42.04 -7.90
C THR A 133 -16.98 40.81 -8.66
N VAL A 134 -17.57 40.57 -9.85
CA VAL A 134 -17.08 39.89 -11.07
C VAL A 134 -16.28 38.58 -10.91
N GLU A 135 -16.93 37.47 -11.32
CA GLU A 135 -16.34 36.22 -11.82
C GLU A 135 -15.14 35.66 -11.03
N THR A 136 -15.42 35.15 -9.83
CA THR A 136 -14.47 34.31 -9.09
C THR A 136 -14.32 32.94 -9.78
N VAL A 137 -13.36 32.83 -10.69
CA VAL A 137 -12.86 31.53 -11.18
C VAL A 137 -12.20 30.83 -9.99
N GLY A 138 -12.95 29.95 -9.30
CA GLY A 138 -12.46 29.20 -8.15
C GLY A 138 -11.31 28.25 -8.54
N ILE A 139 -10.17 28.39 -7.88
CA ILE A 139 -8.99 27.54 -8.07
C ILE A 139 -9.32 26.12 -7.54
N PRO A 140 -9.24 25.06 -8.36
CA PRO A 140 -9.44 23.69 -7.89
C PRO A 140 -8.38 23.33 -6.84
N ILE A 141 -8.80 22.91 -5.65
CA ILE A 141 -7.88 22.46 -4.61
C ILE A 141 -7.34 21.08 -4.99
N LEU A 142 -6.07 21.08 -5.35
CA LEU A 142 -5.34 19.91 -5.76
C LEU A 142 -4.60 19.26 -4.57
N PRO A 143 -4.29 17.97 -4.66
CA PRO A 143 -3.42 17.32 -3.70
C PRO A 143 -2.03 17.95 -3.68
N THR A 144 -1.51 18.19 -2.47
CA THR A 144 -0.17 18.75 -2.21
C THR A 144 0.85 17.67 -1.82
N SER A 145 0.40 16.42 -1.62
CA SER A 145 1.27 15.30 -1.25
C SER A 145 0.79 13.97 -1.82
N GLU A 146 1.75 13.09 -2.17
CA GLU A 146 1.47 11.71 -2.61
C GLU A 146 0.63 10.92 -1.58
N GLY A 147 0.81 11.18 -0.29
CA GLY A 147 0.08 10.48 0.77
C GLY A 147 -1.43 10.75 0.74
N GLN A 148 -1.88 11.87 0.16
CA GLN A 148 -3.29 12.21 0.02
C GLN A 148 -3.96 11.45 -1.12
N VAL A 149 -3.22 11.20 -2.21
CA VAL A 149 -3.75 10.50 -3.39
C VAL A 149 -3.61 9.00 -3.32
N ARG A 150 -2.68 8.49 -2.50
CA ARG A 150 -2.45 7.05 -2.35
C ARG A 150 -3.73 6.23 -2.05
N PRO A 151 -4.68 6.67 -1.20
CA PRO A 151 -5.93 5.93 -1.01
C PRO A 151 -6.84 5.92 -2.24
N LEU A 152 -6.76 6.95 -3.10
CA LEU A 152 -7.59 7.09 -4.29
C LEU A 152 -7.16 6.18 -5.43
N THR A 153 -5.91 5.71 -5.47
CA THR A 153 -5.40 4.88 -6.58
C THR A 153 -6.17 3.56 -6.75
N ALA A 154 -6.85 3.09 -5.70
CA ALA A 154 -7.68 1.88 -5.72
C ALA A 154 -9.12 2.10 -6.24
N LEU A 155 -9.52 3.35 -6.51
CA LEU A 155 -10.86 3.70 -6.98
C LEU A 155 -10.88 3.94 -8.50
N GLU A 156 -12.06 3.77 -9.11
CA GLU A 156 -12.29 4.14 -10.51
C GLU A 156 -12.16 5.66 -10.73
N PRO A 157 -11.79 6.14 -11.93
CA PRO A 157 -11.52 7.57 -12.18
C PRO A 157 -12.64 8.53 -11.72
N GLN A 158 -13.91 8.18 -11.95
CA GLN A 158 -15.04 9.00 -11.50
C GLN A 158 -15.20 8.97 -9.97
N GLN A 159 -14.93 7.82 -9.35
CA GLN A 159 -14.99 7.66 -7.89
C GLN A 159 -13.85 8.40 -7.21
N GLN A 160 -12.65 8.45 -7.81
CA GLN A 160 -11.53 9.25 -7.30
C GLN A 160 -11.91 10.72 -7.15
N GLN A 161 -12.58 11.28 -8.18
CA GLN A 161 -13.01 12.68 -8.18
C GLN A 161 -14.06 12.93 -7.10
N LYS A 162 -15.08 12.05 -6.99
CA LYS A 162 -16.12 12.14 -5.96
C LYS A 162 -15.53 11.98 -4.55
N ALA A 163 -14.61 11.04 -4.36
CA ALA A 163 -13.94 10.78 -3.08
C ALA A 163 -13.09 11.98 -2.66
N TRP A 164 -12.34 12.58 -3.59
CA TRP A 164 -11.62 13.80 -3.32
C TRP A 164 -12.58 14.91 -2.89
N GLN A 165 -13.61 15.20 -3.69
CA GLN A 165 -14.60 16.24 -3.39
C GLN A 165 -15.21 16.07 -1.99
N GLN A 166 -15.66 14.86 -1.63
CA GLN A 166 -16.22 14.58 -0.31
C GLN A 166 -15.18 14.77 0.81
N ALA A 167 -13.93 14.37 0.58
CA ALA A 167 -12.85 14.59 1.54
C ALA A 167 -12.61 16.09 1.76
N VAL A 168 -12.77 16.90 0.71
CA VAL A 168 -12.52 18.33 0.84
C VAL A 168 -13.69 19.13 1.41
N GLU A 169 -14.92 18.71 1.13
CA GLU A 169 -16.12 19.20 1.84
C GLU A 169 -16.07 18.85 3.33
N ALA A 170 -15.57 17.67 3.69
CA ALA A 170 -15.46 17.22 5.09
C ALA A 170 -14.52 18.09 5.95
N VAL A 171 -13.55 18.76 5.34
CA VAL A 171 -12.63 19.69 6.03
C VAL A 171 -12.95 21.17 5.76
N GLY A 172 -14.13 21.45 5.18
CA GLY A 172 -14.66 22.80 5.03
C GLY A 172 -13.89 23.67 4.05
N GLY A 173 -13.47 23.13 2.89
CA GLY A 173 -12.84 23.97 1.87
C GLY A 173 -11.30 24.00 1.91
N LYS A 174 -10.65 23.14 2.71
CA LYS A 174 -9.19 23.11 2.90
C LYS A 174 -8.56 21.86 2.31
N VAL A 175 -7.27 21.87 2.01
CA VAL A 175 -6.57 20.65 1.54
C VAL A 175 -6.75 19.52 2.57
N PRO A 176 -7.29 18.35 2.19
CA PRO A 176 -7.57 17.29 3.14
C PRO A 176 -6.28 16.54 3.50
N THR A 177 -6.21 16.00 4.70
CA THR A 177 -5.09 15.12 5.08
C THR A 177 -5.30 13.73 4.49
N GLY A 178 -4.21 12.97 4.26
CA GLY A 178 -4.33 11.61 3.71
C GLY A 178 -5.17 10.65 4.57
N ARG A 179 -5.31 10.91 5.89
CA ARG A 179 -6.22 10.16 6.76
C ARG A 179 -7.69 10.42 6.41
N VAL A 180 -8.08 11.69 6.25
CA VAL A 180 -9.45 12.06 5.87
C VAL A 180 -9.82 11.47 4.51
N VAL A 181 -8.90 11.55 3.53
CA VAL A 181 -9.12 10.98 2.21
C VAL A 181 -9.31 9.47 2.30
N LYS A 182 -8.49 8.79 3.11
CA LYS A 182 -8.64 7.36 3.36
C LYS A 182 -10.00 7.02 3.98
N ASP A 183 -10.42 7.74 5.02
CA ASP A 183 -11.71 7.49 5.68
C ASP A 183 -12.90 7.67 4.72
N VAL A 184 -12.83 8.64 3.81
CA VAL A 184 -13.86 8.84 2.78
C VAL A 184 -13.83 7.75 1.72
N VAL A 185 -12.64 7.33 1.28
CA VAL A 185 -12.47 6.20 0.34
C VAL A 185 -13.05 4.92 0.96
N ASP A 186 -12.74 4.63 2.21
CA ASP A 186 -13.24 3.46 2.91
C ASP A 186 -14.78 3.50 3.01
N LYS A 187 -15.37 4.66 3.34
CA LYS A 187 -16.84 4.86 3.32
C LYS A 187 -17.47 4.69 1.93
N ILE A 188 -16.80 5.15 0.87
CA ILE A 188 -17.30 4.98 -0.50
C ILE A 188 -17.27 3.50 -0.88
N ARG A 189 -16.17 2.82 -0.55
CA ARG A 189 -16.04 1.38 -0.78
C ARG A 189 -17.14 0.62 -0.05
N GLU A 190 -17.45 0.97 1.20
CA GLU A 190 -18.53 0.36 1.98
C GLU A 190 -19.94 0.64 1.42
N ARG A 191 -20.19 1.85 0.87
CA ARG A 191 -21.51 2.30 0.38
C ARG A 191 -21.85 1.85 -1.04
N THR A 192 -20.87 1.61 -1.89
CA THR A 192 -21.07 1.00 -3.21
C THR A 192 -20.52 -0.42 -3.17
N PRO A 193 -21.29 -1.40 -2.67
CA PRO A 193 -20.93 -2.79 -2.82
C PRO A 193 -20.89 -3.06 -4.32
N VAL A 194 -19.69 -3.21 -4.87
CA VAL A 194 -19.56 -3.94 -6.13
C VAL A 194 -20.18 -5.30 -5.84
N PRO A 195 -21.26 -5.69 -6.54
CA PRO A 195 -21.93 -6.94 -6.26
C PRO A 195 -20.90 -8.05 -6.27
N ASN A 196 -20.84 -8.85 -5.20
CA ASN A 196 -19.92 -9.96 -5.14
C ASN A 196 -20.20 -10.86 -6.35
N PRO A 197 -19.20 -11.08 -7.23
CA PRO A 197 -19.43 -11.82 -8.48
C PRO A 197 -19.72 -13.31 -8.21
N TYR A 198 -19.40 -13.80 -7.02
CA TYR A 198 -19.57 -15.20 -6.64
C TYR A 198 -21.00 -15.52 -6.22
N ARG A 199 -21.42 -16.75 -6.52
CA ARG A 199 -22.70 -17.30 -6.08
C ARG A 199 -22.49 -18.42 -5.06
N GLU A 200 -23.46 -18.63 -4.19
CA GLU A 200 -23.47 -19.81 -3.31
C GLU A 200 -23.45 -21.09 -4.16
N GLY A 201 -22.61 -22.04 -3.77
CA GLY A 201 -22.38 -23.29 -4.50
C GLY A 201 -21.33 -23.19 -5.62
N GLU A 202 -20.84 -22.00 -5.96
CA GLU A 202 -19.81 -21.84 -6.98
C GLU A 202 -18.46 -22.43 -6.52
N ILE A 203 -17.68 -22.97 -7.46
CA ILE A 203 -16.38 -23.58 -7.18
C ILE A 203 -15.27 -22.58 -7.46
N CYS A 204 -14.37 -22.40 -6.49
CA CYS A 204 -13.26 -21.46 -6.59
C CYS A 204 -11.94 -22.05 -6.11
N ILE A 205 -10.83 -21.45 -6.52
CA ILE A 205 -9.47 -21.76 -6.07
C ILE A 205 -9.01 -20.68 -5.09
N LEU A 206 -8.42 -21.11 -3.96
CA LEU A 206 -7.78 -20.26 -2.97
C LEU A 206 -6.42 -19.76 -3.48
N LEU A 207 -6.25 -18.44 -3.46
CA LEU A 207 -5.03 -17.73 -3.83
C LEU A 207 -4.48 -16.98 -2.60
N PRO A 208 -3.52 -17.57 -1.85
CA PRO A 208 -3.03 -17.00 -0.61
C PRO A 208 -2.51 -15.57 -0.76
N LYS A 209 -1.77 -15.26 -1.84
CA LYS A 209 -1.11 -13.95 -2.05
C LYS A 209 -0.45 -13.47 -0.75
N ASP A 210 -0.93 -12.36 -0.17
CA ASP A 210 -0.43 -11.75 1.06
C ASP A 210 -1.25 -12.11 2.32
N ASN A 211 -2.24 -13.01 2.22
CA ASN A 211 -3.11 -13.39 3.34
C ASN A 211 -2.44 -14.48 4.22
N PRO A 212 -2.14 -14.19 5.50
CA PRO A 212 -1.52 -15.15 6.41
C PRO A 212 -2.42 -16.36 6.71
N ASP A 213 -3.75 -16.20 6.69
CA ASP A 213 -4.72 -17.24 7.04
C ASP A 213 -4.77 -18.36 5.97
N LEU A 214 -4.31 -18.06 4.76
CA LEU A 214 -4.24 -18.98 3.63
C LEU A 214 -2.86 -19.63 3.45
N ARG A 215 -1.96 -19.51 4.43
CA ARG A 215 -0.61 -20.08 4.33
C ARG A 215 -0.69 -21.60 4.10
N GLY A 216 -0.08 -22.06 3.00
CA GLY A 216 -0.08 -23.48 2.62
C GLY A 216 -1.34 -23.97 1.88
N LYS A 217 -2.35 -23.11 1.69
CA LYS A 217 -3.60 -23.42 0.97
C LYS A 217 -3.60 -22.99 -0.51
N GLY A 218 -2.41 -22.71 -1.04
CA GLY A 218 -2.25 -22.32 -2.44
C GLY A 218 -2.70 -23.42 -3.40
N GLY A 219 -3.67 -23.08 -4.25
CA GLY A 219 -4.18 -24.00 -5.27
C GLY A 219 -5.21 -25.00 -4.77
N TYR A 220 -5.66 -24.90 -3.51
CA TYR A 220 -6.79 -25.69 -3.03
C TYR A 220 -8.06 -25.14 -3.63
N TRP A 221 -8.98 -26.03 -4.00
CA TRP A 221 -10.32 -25.64 -4.40
C TRP A 221 -11.30 -25.78 -3.25
N GLY A 222 -12.38 -25.03 -3.32
CA GLY A 222 -13.48 -25.11 -2.38
C GLY A 222 -14.78 -24.59 -2.97
N VAL A 223 -15.85 -24.81 -2.22
CA VAL A 223 -17.21 -24.40 -2.55
C VAL A 223 -17.51 -23.10 -1.81
N VAL A 224 -18.05 -22.11 -2.51
CA VAL A 224 -18.57 -20.90 -1.87
C VAL A 224 -19.81 -21.26 -1.06
N SER A 225 -19.70 -21.23 0.28
CA SER A 225 -20.80 -21.59 1.19
C SER A 225 -21.60 -20.38 1.64
N HIS A 226 -20.99 -19.19 1.64
CA HIS A 226 -21.66 -17.93 1.98
C HIS A 226 -21.03 -16.78 1.20
N VAL A 227 -21.86 -15.91 0.65
CA VAL A 227 -21.46 -14.72 -0.10
C VAL A 227 -21.68 -13.48 0.77
N GLY A 228 -20.60 -12.87 1.24
CA GLY A 228 -20.63 -11.56 1.89
C GLY A 228 -20.34 -10.42 0.91
N ASP A 229 -20.46 -9.17 1.35
CA ASP A 229 -20.33 -7.99 0.48
C ASP A 229 -18.95 -7.88 -0.21
N TYR A 230 -17.87 -8.21 0.51
CA TYR A 230 -16.49 -8.11 0.02
C TYR A 230 -15.65 -9.38 0.24
N SER A 231 -16.30 -10.44 0.69
CA SER A 231 -15.65 -11.70 1.05
C SER A 231 -16.59 -12.87 0.83
N CYS A 232 -16.04 -14.04 0.55
CA CYS A 232 -16.80 -15.28 0.55
C CYS A 232 -16.26 -16.20 1.64
N THR A 233 -17.16 -16.96 2.24
CA THR A 233 -16.78 -18.14 3.01
C THR A 233 -16.65 -19.30 2.04
N VAL A 234 -15.47 -19.89 1.99
CA VAL A 234 -15.17 -21.02 1.10
C VAL A 234 -14.95 -22.27 1.94
N GLN A 235 -15.82 -23.24 1.72
CA GLN A 235 -15.75 -24.57 2.30
C GLN A 235 -14.80 -25.44 1.47
N THR A 236 -13.71 -25.84 2.09
CA THR A 236 -12.76 -26.81 1.55
C THR A 236 -12.91 -28.16 2.25
N TRP A 237 -12.11 -29.15 1.85
CA TRP A 237 -12.14 -30.46 2.51
C TRP A 237 -11.62 -30.42 3.96
N ASP A 238 -10.72 -29.50 4.29
CA ASP A 238 -10.08 -29.44 5.61
C ASP A 238 -10.69 -28.40 6.56
N GLY A 239 -11.46 -27.43 6.04
CA GLY A 239 -12.09 -26.40 6.84
C GLY A 239 -12.80 -25.33 6.02
N ASP A 240 -13.36 -24.36 6.71
CA ASP A 240 -14.08 -23.23 6.11
C ASP A 240 -13.25 -21.96 6.28
N TYR A 241 -13.05 -21.21 5.20
CA TYR A 241 -12.16 -20.05 5.16
C TYR A 241 -12.91 -18.81 4.65
N THR A 242 -12.98 -17.78 5.48
CA THR A 242 -13.52 -16.47 5.07
C THR A 242 -12.42 -15.65 4.43
N VAL A 243 -12.55 -15.37 3.13
CA VAL A 243 -11.50 -14.71 2.35
C VAL A 243 -12.08 -13.62 1.47
N LYS A 244 -11.28 -12.58 1.24
CA LYS A 244 -11.66 -11.50 0.32
C LYS A 244 -11.73 -12.03 -1.12
N ILE A 245 -12.57 -11.39 -1.94
CA ILE A 245 -12.79 -11.72 -3.36
C ILE A 245 -11.45 -11.77 -4.14
N GLU A 246 -10.47 -10.92 -3.79
CA GLU A 246 -9.15 -10.89 -4.43
C GLU A 246 -8.28 -12.15 -4.23
N HIS A 247 -8.62 -12.98 -3.23
CA HIS A 247 -7.96 -14.25 -2.91
C HIS A 247 -8.69 -15.45 -3.51
N LEU A 248 -9.69 -15.21 -4.36
CA LEU A 248 -10.48 -16.25 -5.00
C LEU A 248 -10.33 -16.19 -6.51
N LYS A 249 -10.34 -17.35 -7.14
CA LYS A 249 -10.47 -17.50 -8.58
C LYS A 249 -11.60 -18.47 -8.90
N SER A 250 -12.68 -17.99 -9.53
CA SER A 250 -13.74 -18.86 -10.05
C SER A 250 -13.18 -19.85 -11.08
N LEU A 251 -13.73 -21.07 -11.09
CA LEU A 251 -13.48 -22.03 -12.16
C LEU A 251 -14.47 -21.91 -13.33
N GLU A 252 -15.53 -21.10 -13.19
CA GLU A 252 -16.56 -20.91 -14.22
C GLU A 252 -17.13 -22.26 -14.74
N LEU A 253 -17.34 -23.20 -13.82
CA LEU A 253 -17.89 -24.53 -14.14
C LEU A 253 -19.39 -24.44 -14.44
N LEU A 254 -19.88 -25.39 -15.23
CA LEU A 254 -21.31 -25.60 -15.45
C LEU A 254 -22.01 -26.01 -14.14
N ASP A 255 -23.32 -25.79 -14.03
CA ASP A 255 -24.08 -26.08 -12.82
C ASP A 255 -23.97 -27.56 -12.38
N ASP A 256 -23.96 -28.50 -13.33
CA ASP A 256 -23.84 -29.93 -13.02
C ASP A 256 -22.43 -30.31 -12.53
N ASP A 257 -21.40 -29.66 -13.09
CA ASP A 257 -20.02 -29.80 -12.63
C ASP A 257 -19.83 -29.19 -11.23
N CYS A 258 -20.48 -28.05 -10.96
CA CYS A 258 -20.54 -27.44 -9.64
C CYS A 258 -21.19 -28.40 -8.63
N LYS A 259 -22.35 -28.99 -8.95
CA LYS A 259 -23.01 -29.98 -8.07
C LYS A 259 -22.10 -31.17 -7.78
N PHE A 260 -21.42 -31.70 -8.80
CA PHE A 260 -20.48 -32.80 -8.61
C PHE A 260 -19.36 -32.42 -7.64
N MET A 261 -18.74 -31.25 -7.84
CA MET A 261 -17.67 -30.75 -6.99
C MET A 261 -18.14 -30.45 -5.56
N GLN A 262 -19.36 -29.95 -5.39
CA GLN A 262 -19.98 -29.76 -4.07
C GLN A 262 -20.13 -31.08 -3.33
N GLN A 263 -20.70 -32.09 -3.99
CA GLN A 263 -20.82 -33.43 -3.43
C GLN A 263 -19.45 -34.02 -3.09
N LEU A 264 -18.47 -33.87 -3.97
CA LEU A 264 -17.10 -34.31 -3.72
C LEU A 264 -16.50 -33.59 -2.50
N CYS A 265 -16.67 -32.28 -2.36
CA CYS A 265 -16.17 -31.52 -1.20
C CYS A 265 -16.77 -32.04 0.11
N MET A 266 -18.09 -32.30 0.13
CA MET A 266 -18.75 -32.91 1.28
C MET A 266 -18.17 -34.29 1.61
N ARG A 267 -17.88 -35.11 0.59
CA ARG A 267 -17.23 -36.42 0.76
C ARG A 267 -15.88 -36.34 1.43
N LEU A 268 -15.04 -35.45 0.92
CA LEU A 268 -13.70 -35.24 1.46
C LEU A 268 -13.76 -34.66 2.89
N LYS A 269 -14.68 -33.72 3.16
CA LYS A 269 -14.86 -33.14 4.50
C LYS A 269 -15.30 -34.18 5.52
N GLN A 270 -16.22 -35.09 5.17
CA GLN A 270 -16.63 -36.17 6.07
C GLN A 270 -15.48 -37.12 6.40
N LEU A 271 -14.71 -37.55 5.38
CA LEU A 271 -13.48 -38.32 5.60
C LEU A 271 -12.49 -37.57 6.49
N HIS A 272 -12.38 -36.25 6.31
CA HIS A 272 -11.53 -35.41 7.15
C HIS A 272 -12.01 -35.29 8.60
N THR A 273 -13.29 -35.46 8.89
CA THR A 273 -13.80 -35.41 10.28
C THR A 273 -13.59 -36.69 11.07
N VAL A 274 -13.15 -37.79 10.42
CA VAL A 274 -12.87 -39.05 11.11
C VAL A 274 -11.60 -38.91 11.97
N GLY A 275 -11.75 -39.11 13.28
CA GLY A 275 -10.68 -38.84 14.26
C GLY A 275 -9.52 -39.83 14.29
N SER A 276 -9.72 -41.09 13.88
CA SER A 276 -8.66 -42.12 13.79
C SER A 276 -8.57 -42.60 12.35
N ARG A 277 -7.74 -41.94 11.54
CA ARG A 277 -7.55 -42.26 10.12
C ARG A 277 -6.09 -42.57 9.80
N ASP A 278 -5.91 -43.42 8.80
CA ASP A 278 -4.61 -43.75 8.20
C ASP A 278 -4.05 -42.56 7.39
N GLU A 279 -2.72 -42.42 7.36
CA GLU A 279 -2.01 -41.36 6.62
C GLU A 279 -2.32 -41.40 5.11
N ALA A 280 -2.63 -42.58 4.56
CA ALA A 280 -3.06 -42.72 3.17
C ALA A 280 -4.32 -41.89 2.86
N VAL A 281 -5.21 -41.70 3.84
CA VAL A 281 -6.40 -40.85 3.71
C VAL A 281 -5.99 -39.38 3.55
N ASP A 282 -4.99 -38.94 4.32
CA ASP A 282 -4.47 -37.57 4.20
C ASP A 282 -3.86 -37.31 2.82
N TRP A 283 -3.13 -38.28 2.26
CA TRP A 283 -2.59 -38.14 0.91
C TRP A 283 -3.69 -38.04 -0.15
N LEU A 284 -4.76 -38.85 -0.01
CA LEU A 284 -5.91 -38.77 -0.92
C LEU A 284 -6.61 -37.41 -0.81
N LEU A 285 -6.87 -36.95 0.42
CA LEU A 285 -7.52 -35.66 0.69
C LEU A 285 -6.70 -34.50 0.13
N GLN A 286 -5.39 -34.47 0.38
CA GLN A 286 -4.51 -33.43 -0.17
C GLN A 286 -4.43 -33.47 -1.70
N GLY A 287 -4.38 -34.67 -2.29
CA GLY A 287 -4.35 -34.87 -3.73
C GLY A 287 -5.63 -34.38 -4.41
N LEU A 288 -6.78 -34.83 -3.92
CA LEU A 288 -8.09 -34.44 -4.46
C LEU A 288 -8.41 -32.97 -4.15
N GLY A 289 -7.99 -32.44 -3.00
CA GLY A 289 -8.17 -31.04 -2.63
C GLY A 289 -7.39 -30.03 -3.48
N LYS A 290 -6.30 -30.46 -4.14
CA LYS A 290 -5.58 -29.65 -5.15
C LYS A 290 -6.08 -29.90 -6.57
N GLN A 291 -6.79 -30.99 -6.82
CA GLN A 291 -7.30 -31.34 -8.15
C GLN A 291 -8.67 -30.69 -8.38
N ALA A 292 -8.65 -29.47 -8.90
CA ALA A 292 -9.86 -28.72 -9.23
C ALA A 292 -10.46 -29.17 -10.58
N LYS A 293 -10.88 -30.44 -10.68
CA LYS A 293 -11.48 -31.05 -11.89
C LYS A 293 -12.84 -31.65 -11.54
N PRO A 294 -13.91 -31.39 -12.33
CA PRO A 294 -15.26 -31.89 -12.07
C PRO A 294 -15.45 -33.37 -12.44
N TYR A 295 -14.41 -34.17 -12.28
CA TYR A 295 -14.45 -35.61 -12.49
C TYR A 295 -13.36 -36.32 -11.69
N LEU A 296 -13.62 -37.56 -11.32
CA LEU A 296 -12.63 -38.48 -10.77
C LEU A 296 -12.28 -39.53 -11.80
N SER A 297 -11.00 -39.89 -11.88
CA SER A 297 -10.61 -41.11 -12.63
C SER A 297 -11.21 -42.36 -11.96
N SER A 298 -11.35 -43.45 -12.73
CA SER A 298 -11.87 -44.71 -12.21
C SER A 298 -11.05 -45.28 -11.03
N LEU A 299 -9.76 -44.96 -10.96
CA LEU A 299 -8.91 -45.33 -9.82
C LEU A 299 -9.21 -44.45 -8.61
N GLN A 300 -9.25 -43.13 -8.77
CA GLN A 300 -9.56 -42.19 -7.69
C GLN A 300 -10.94 -42.46 -7.08
N ALA A 301 -11.95 -42.72 -7.91
CA ALA A 301 -13.28 -43.06 -7.45
C ALA A 301 -13.29 -44.36 -6.63
N ARG A 302 -12.58 -45.40 -7.09
CA ARG A 302 -12.46 -46.67 -6.35
C ARG A 302 -11.72 -46.51 -5.03
N LEU A 303 -10.63 -45.74 -5.00
CA LEU A 303 -9.89 -45.45 -3.77
C LEU A 303 -10.75 -44.71 -2.76
N LEU A 304 -11.46 -43.66 -3.21
CA LEU A 304 -12.35 -42.89 -2.36
C LEU A 304 -13.46 -43.76 -1.75
N VAL A 305 -14.11 -44.60 -2.57
CA VAL A 305 -15.15 -45.53 -2.10
C VAL A 305 -14.59 -46.59 -1.13
N ALA A 306 -13.39 -47.11 -1.40
CA ALA A 306 -12.75 -48.06 -0.50
C ALA A 306 -12.47 -47.45 0.88
N MET A 307 -11.96 -46.23 0.92
CA MET A 307 -11.73 -45.50 2.17
C MET A 307 -13.05 -45.19 2.90
N GLU A 308 -14.05 -44.68 2.19
CA GLU A 308 -15.38 -44.42 2.78
C GLU A 308 -16.00 -45.68 3.40
N ARG A 309 -15.84 -46.83 2.74
CA ARG A 309 -16.32 -48.12 3.25
C ARG A 309 -15.57 -48.55 4.52
N GLU A 310 -14.26 -48.37 4.57
CA GLU A 310 -13.43 -48.71 5.73
C GLU A 310 -13.90 -47.94 6.98
N TYR A 311 -14.20 -46.65 6.82
CA TYR A 311 -14.69 -45.79 7.90
C TYR A 311 -16.22 -45.77 8.04
N LYS A 312 -16.93 -46.69 7.36
CA LYS A 312 -18.40 -46.84 7.41
C LYS A 312 -19.18 -45.56 7.07
N LEU A 313 -18.64 -44.72 6.20
CA LEU A 313 -19.33 -43.54 5.67
C LEU A 313 -20.31 -43.98 4.57
N SER A 314 -21.61 -43.73 4.77
CA SER A 314 -22.65 -44.11 3.82
C SER A 314 -23.04 -42.95 2.90
N TRP A 315 -22.82 -43.11 1.60
CA TRP A 315 -23.28 -42.17 0.57
C TRP A 315 -24.54 -42.71 -0.10
N LYS A 316 -25.69 -42.08 0.16
CA LYS A 316 -26.84 -42.24 -0.71
C LYS A 316 -26.66 -41.25 -1.85
N GLN A 317 -26.36 -41.74 -3.05
CA GLN A 317 -26.50 -40.94 -4.26
C GLN A 317 -27.95 -40.45 -4.31
N GLN A 318 -28.17 -39.16 -4.01
CA GLN A 318 -29.44 -38.52 -4.32
C GLN A 318 -29.54 -38.54 -5.85
N ARG A 319 -30.45 -39.38 -6.33
CA ARG A 319 -30.91 -39.42 -7.72
C ARG A 319 -31.55 -38.09 -8.09
#